data_AF-A0A6G4A2X5-F1
#
_entry.id   AF-A0A6G4A2X5-F1
#
_cell.length_a   1.000
_cell.length_b   1.000
_cell.length_c   1.000
_cell.angle_alpha   90.00
_cell.angle_beta   90.00
_cell.angle_gamma   90.00
#
_symmetry.space_group_name_H-M   'P 1'
#
loop_
_entity.id
_entity.type
_entity.pdbx_description
1 polymer ?
#
loop_
_entity_poly.entity_id
_entity_poly.type
_entity_poly.pdbx_seq_one_letter_code
_entity_poly.pdbx_strand_id
1 'polypeptide(L)'
;MKNKPWKTGLTAIVLGTMILQGGIPALAADSAASVVKAPSVNYGLTSDIRAAIKNVAVTPTALGSQISATIRLYNGGDVQNRVPEHELRVRTLSGVVYTLKPSASNKDALLPKEITELVYMTSVDSKEITQIDQISFVNVDIYAYPKIETTLLAMPTGNVWYGTGNSAPQKLDALQWGQPFTLPGVNSGLVYSPLEVSMQNTSTGRAAVVTVLAENPGAGRETVPAFRIDAQSEQKTYEGKRSEADPIALEAGEKKYIHFTVPIENGVTLSNLLIVSTDTFAPKGGSQVITLATGKVAIAWPKGEQSNTGAPVYTIGTPIAFDALTTVVDKKTQVSLMELHMHENPGEGYQTAVAKFKLTNTSDVPTTAPAFLSELTNAQGVTYQGARQTNVTAMMNPGLSYVVSYSYIVPQSETNTGFTMKLLDAQAAAPYMTTIASLQTKVQEETTDGMISMYPFDLKFNDVTVNTQTTAALTYTYKFRLDLDITQKENVVVDNNFSKIKFEIVDSVGRVVGSKDAVLTGTNKLISGKQTLDASNIATDQFSYPFTVNVYEVIDTQSGTAKRLLKTVK
;
A
#
# COMPACT_ATOMS: atom_id res chain seq x y z
N MET A 1 -54.01 -40.38 -18.38
CA MET A 1 -54.93 -40.54 -19.54
C MET A 1 -55.32 -39.17 -20.06
N LYS A 2 -55.24 -38.95 -21.40
CA LYS A 2 -55.88 -37.87 -22.20
C LYS A 2 -55.60 -36.40 -21.79
N ASN A 3 -55.54 -35.40 -22.67
CA ASN A 3 -54.96 -35.16 -24.00
C ASN A 3 -55.36 -33.69 -24.37
N LYS A 4 -54.43 -32.96 -25.00
CA LYS A 4 -54.50 -31.69 -25.81
C LYS A 4 -55.85 -31.33 -26.51
N PRO A 5 -56.11 -30.09 -27.02
CA PRO A 5 -55.18 -29.06 -27.59
C PRO A 5 -55.37 -27.62 -27.03
N TRP A 6 -54.71 -26.50 -27.42
CA TRP A 6 -53.65 -26.12 -28.40
C TRP A 6 -54.06 -25.46 -29.76
N LYS A 7 -53.53 -24.24 -30.03
CA LYS A 7 -53.68 -23.35 -31.23
C LYS A 7 -55.06 -22.63 -31.33
N THR A 8 -55.25 -21.46 -31.99
CA THR A 8 -54.45 -20.77 -33.04
C THR A 8 -54.74 -19.24 -33.12
N GLY A 9 -53.84 -18.46 -33.74
CA GLY A 9 -54.01 -17.06 -34.21
C GLY A 9 -52.68 -16.29 -34.16
N LEU A 10 -51.90 -15.99 -35.22
CA LEU A 10 -52.09 -15.97 -36.68
C LEU A 10 -52.97 -14.79 -37.16
N THR A 11 -52.61 -13.88 -38.11
CA THR A 11 -51.34 -13.37 -38.72
C THR A 11 -51.68 -12.10 -39.53
N ALA A 12 -50.81 -11.09 -39.60
CA ALA A 12 -50.69 -10.12 -40.72
C ALA A 12 -49.30 -9.44 -40.67
N ILE A 13 -48.35 -9.77 -41.56
CA ILE A 13 -48.07 -9.13 -42.88
C ILE A 13 -47.58 -7.67 -42.70
N VAL A 14 -46.28 -7.34 -42.73
CA VAL A 14 -45.22 -7.48 -43.77
C VAL A 14 -45.43 -6.59 -45.00
N LEU A 15 -44.68 -5.48 -45.04
CA LEU A 15 -44.15 -4.76 -46.22
C LEU A 15 -43.19 -3.68 -45.68
N GLY A 16 -41.98 -3.45 -46.21
CA GLY A 16 -41.28 -4.14 -47.29
C GLY A 16 -40.49 -3.19 -48.17
N THR A 17 -39.32 -2.71 -47.73
CA THR A 17 -38.35 -1.99 -48.56
C THR A 17 -36.90 -2.28 -48.14
N MET A 18 -36.30 -3.33 -48.72
CA MET A 18 -34.86 -3.34 -48.92
C MET A 18 -34.55 -2.55 -50.20
N ILE A 19 -33.71 -1.52 -50.08
CA ILE A 19 -32.91 -1.03 -51.21
C ILE A 19 -31.46 -1.10 -50.77
N LEU A 20 -30.73 -2.06 -51.33
CA LEU A 20 -29.27 -2.07 -51.35
C LEU A 20 -28.81 -1.28 -52.57
N GLN A 21 -28.01 -0.23 -52.37
CA GLN A 21 -26.81 0.12 -53.17
C GLN A 21 -26.25 1.49 -52.77
N GLY A 22 -24.94 1.67 -52.96
CA GLY A 22 -24.28 2.98 -52.87
C GLY A 22 -23.37 3.12 -51.66
N GLY A 23 -22.10 2.72 -51.81
CA GLY A 23 -21.08 3.00 -50.81
C GLY A 23 -20.74 4.49 -50.78
N ILE A 24 -20.87 5.10 -49.61
CA ILE A 24 -20.24 6.38 -49.25
C ILE A 24 -19.54 6.10 -47.92
N PRO A 25 -18.24 6.41 -47.75
CA PRO A 25 -17.65 6.36 -46.43
C PRO A 25 -18.39 7.37 -45.57
N ALA A 26 -19.04 6.89 -44.50
CA ALA A 26 -19.51 7.78 -43.46
C ALA A 26 -18.28 8.48 -42.89
N LEU A 27 -18.10 9.75 -43.26
CA LEU A 27 -17.19 10.65 -42.56
C LEU A 27 -17.61 10.61 -41.11
N ALA A 28 -16.82 9.93 -40.28
CA ALA A 28 -16.95 10.02 -38.85
C ALA A 28 -16.88 11.51 -38.53
N ALA A 29 -17.97 12.07 -38.00
CA ALA A 29 -17.94 13.42 -37.47
C ALA A 29 -16.84 13.43 -36.41
N ASP A 30 -15.83 14.27 -36.60
CA ASP A 30 -14.72 14.42 -35.66
C ASP A 30 -15.31 14.51 -34.26
N SER A 31 -14.92 13.57 -33.39
CA SER A 31 -15.28 13.61 -31.99
C SER A 31 -14.73 14.91 -31.45
N ALA A 32 -15.62 15.88 -31.21
CA ALA A 32 -15.26 17.25 -30.87
C ALA A 32 -14.18 17.25 -29.80
N ALA A 33 -13.01 17.80 -30.14
CA ALA A 33 -11.81 17.69 -29.33
C ALA A 33 -12.13 18.05 -27.87
N SER A 34 -11.79 17.15 -26.96
CA SER A 34 -12.07 17.29 -25.52
C SER A 34 -11.50 18.59 -25.00
N VAL A 35 -12.33 19.64 -24.92
CA VAL A 35 -11.92 20.94 -24.43
C VAL A 35 -11.54 20.77 -22.97
N VAL A 36 -10.23 20.87 -22.68
CA VAL A 36 -9.70 20.87 -21.32
C VAL A 36 -10.33 22.05 -20.57
N LYS A 37 -11.35 21.73 -19.78
CA LYS A 37 -12.21 22.73 -19.13
C LYS A 37 -11.53 23.23 -17.87
N ALA A 38 -10.58 24.16 -18.04
CA ALA A 38 -9.82 24.77 -16.95
C ALA A 38 -10.76 25.31 -15.83
N PRO A 39 -10.80 24.69 -14.63
CA PRO A 39 -11.73 25.06 -13.58
C PRO A 39 -11.05 25.95 -12.53
N SER A 40 -10.96 27.22 -12.87
CA SER A 40 -10.83 28.37 -11.96
C SER A 40 -11.25 29.59 -12.77
N VAL A 41 -11.81 30.63 -12.15
CA VAL A 41 -12.28 31.81 -12.90
C VAL A 41 -11.08 32.43 -13.64
N ASN A 42 -11.11 32.38 -14.97
CA ASN A 42 -10.07 32.92 -15.83
C ASN A 42 -10.38 34.39 -16.12
N TYR A 43 -9.51 35.28 -15.71
CA TYR A 43 -9.65 36.72 -15.91
C TYR A 43 -8.76 37.21 -17.05
N GLY A 44 -9.19 38.24 -17.79
CA GLY A 44 -8.36 38.88 -18.81
C GLY A 44 -7.27 39.74 -18.17
N LEU A 45 -5.99 39.44 -18.46
CA LEU A 45 -4.86 40.30 -18.11
C LEU A 45 -4.45 41.18 -19.31
N THR A 46 -4.48 40.62 -20.52
CA THR A 46 -4.37 41.35 -21.79
C THR A 46 -5.45 40.83 -22.76
N SER A 47 -5.42 41.24 -24.05
CA SER A 47 -6.28 40.64 -25.08
C SER A 47 -6.14 39.11 -25.11
N ASP A 48 -4.89 38.65 -25.07
CA ASP A 48 -4.48 37.26 -25.35
C ASP A 48 -4.19 36.48 -24.08
N ILE A 49 -3.64 37.13 -23.04
CA ILE A 49 -3.27 36.49 -21.78
C ILE A 49 -4.48 36.44 -20.84
N ARG A 50 -4.76 35.24 -20.33
CA ARG A 50 -5.69 35.00 -19.22
C ARG A 50 -4.90 34.65 -17.96
N ALA A 51 -5.37 35.11 -16.80
CA ALA A 51 -4.79 34.84 -15.49
C ALA A 51 -5.80 34.16 -14.57
N ALA A 52 -5.32 33.25 -13.73
CA ALA A 52 -6.11 32.58 -12.70
C ALA A 52 -5.28 32.32 -11.44
N ILE A 53 -5.92 32.34 -10.27
CA ILE A 53 -5.25 32.08 -8.99
C ILE A 53 -5.13 30.56 -8.78
N LYS A 54 -3.89 30.04 -8.67
CA LYS A 54 -3.61 28.65 -8.29
C LYS A 54 -3.58 28.48 -6.77
N ASN A 55 -2.81 29.36 -6.11
CA ASN A 55 -2.52 29.32 -4.67
C ASN A 55 -2.48 30.74 -4.10
N VAL A 56 -2.95 30.90 -2.87
CA VAL A 56 -2.72 32.07 -2.01
C VAL A 56 -2.50 31.56 -0.60
N ALA A 57 -1.41 31.96 0.04
CA ALA A 57 -1.08 31.55 1.39
C ALA A 57 -0.56 32.71 2.24
N VAL A 58 -0.84 32.63 3.53
CA VAL A 58 -0.30 33.46 4.62
C VAL A 58 0.23 32.48 5.66
N THR A 59 1.54 32.26 5.68
CA THR A 59 2.18 31.33 6.61
C THR A 59 2.82 32.10 7.76
N PRO A 60 2.37 31.92 9.01
CA PRO A 60 3.04 32.49 10.17
C PRO A 60 4.49 31.99 10.29
N THR A 61 5.39 32.86 10.73
CA THR A 61 6.81 32.58 10.96
C THR A 61 7.23 33.12 12.34
N ALA A 62 8.43 32.76 12.82
CA ALA A 62 8.93 33.25 14.11
C ALA A 62 9.02 34.79 14.19
N LEU A 63 9.32 35.44 13.05
CA LEU A 63 9.60 36.89 12.95
C LEU A 63 8.39 37.71 12.47
N GLY A 64 7.36 37.08 11.89
CA GLY A 64 6.26 37.77 11.22
C GLY A 64 5.44 36.81 10.37
N SER A 65 4.93 37.24 9.23
CA SER A 65 4.14 36.42 8.29
C SER A 65 4.75 36.41 6.90
N GLN A 66 4.71 35.26 6.24
CA GLN A 66 5.05 35.10 4.82
C GLN A 66 3.74 35.10 4.01
N ILE A 67 3.60 36.03 3.07
CA ILE A 67 2.46 36.08 2.14
C ILE A 67 2.95 35.60 0.77
N SER A 68 2.27 34.64 0.17
CA SER A 68 2.60 34.13 -1.16
C SER A 68 1.38 33.91 -2.04
N ALA A 69 1.60 33.98 -3.34
CA ALA A 69 0.59 33.70 -4.35
C ALA A 69 1.23 33.04 -5.57
N THR A 70 0.53 32.06 -6.14
CA THR A 70 0.90 31.46 -7.43
C THR A 70 -0.21 31.72 -8.41
N ILE A 71 0.12 32.40 -9.52
CA ILE A 71 -0.83 32.80 -10.56
C ILE A 71 -0.53 32.00 -11.81
N ARG A 72 -1.53 31.27 -12.31
CA ARG A 72 -1.47 30.63 -13.62
C ARG A 72 -1.73 31.67 -14.70
N LEU A 73 -0.88 31.71 -15.72
CA LEU A 73 -1.15 32.42 -16.97
C LEU A 73 -1.37 31.43 -18.10
N TYR A 74 -2.26 31.79 -19.03
CA TYR A 74 -2.49 31.09 -20.29
C TYR A 74 -2.45 32.08 -21.45
N ASN A 75 -1.63 31.81 -22.46
CA ASN A 75 -1.59 32.59 -23.68
C ASN A 75 -2.58 32.04 -24.71
N GLY A 76 -3.78 32.63 -24.78
CA GLY A 76 -4.80 32.26 -25.76
C GLY A 76 -4.52 32.73 -27.19
N GLY A 77 -3.51 33.60 -27.39
CA GLY A 77 -3.10 34.11 -28.70
C GLY A 77 -2.40 33.06 -29.58
N ASP A 78 -2.06 33.46 -30.80
CA ASP A 78 -1.35 32.64 -31.80
C ASP A 78 0.14 33.02 -31.95
N VAL A 79 0.59 34.03 -31.17
CA VAL A 79 1.98 34.51 -31.13
C VAL A 79 2.58 34.39 -29.73
N GLN A 80 3.91 34.40 -29.64
CA GLN A 80 4.60 34.48 -28.35
C GLN A 80 4.34 35.84 -27.71
N ASN A 81 3.79 35.84 -26.50
CA ASN A 81 3.46 37.06 -25.75
C ASN A 81 4.39 37.20 -24.53
N ARG A 82 4.91 38.40 -24.29
CA ARG A 82 5.74 38.68 -23.11
C ARG A 82 4.87 38.63 -21.85
N VAL A 83 5.37 38.02 -20.78
CA VAL A 83 4.72 38.10 -19.46
C VAL A 83 4.82 39.56 -19.00
N PRO A 84 3.70 40.22 -18.67
CA PRO A 84 3.75 41.64 -18.35
C PRO A 84 4.52 41.93 -17.05
N GLU A 85 5.47 42.87 -17.09
CA GLU A 85 6.28 43.30 -15.94
C GLU A 85 5.48 44.20 -15.00
N HIS A 86 4.64 43.59 -14.18
CA HIS A 86 3.73 44.30 -13.27
C HIS A 86 3.92 43.89 -11.82
N GLU A 87 3.62 44.80 -10.90
CA GLU A 87 3.55 44.49 -9.48
C GLU A 87 2.34 43.60 -9.21
N LEU A 88 2.56 42.44 -8.58
CA LEU A 88 1.48 41.67 -8.00
C LEU A 88 1.25 42.16 -6.57
N ARG A 89 0.07 42.69 -6.29
CA ARG A 89 -0.32 43.19 -4.97
C ARG A 89 -1.43 42.33 -4.37
N VAL A 90 -1.39 42.16 -3.06
CA VAL A 90 -2.38 41.48 -2.24
C VAL A 90 -3.08 42.53 -1.40
N ARG A 91 -4.42 42.53 -1.37
CA ARG A 91 -5.21 43.36 -0.46
C ARG A 91 -5.89 42.49 0.61
N THR A 92 -5.92 43.02 1.82
CA THR A 92 -6.68 42.48 2.95
C THR A 92 -8.06 43.12 3.06
N LEU A 93 -8.99 42.43 3.72
CA LEU A 93 -10.33 42.92 4.02
C LEU A 93 -10.33 44.24 4.82
N SER A 94 -9.27 44.51 5.58
CA SER A 94 -9.03 45.79 6.28
C SER A 94 -8.39 46.89 5.41
N GLY A 95 -8.25 46.66 4.09
CA GLY A 95 -7.72 47.63 3.13
C GLY A 95 -6.20 47.74 3.05
N VAL A 96 -5.44 46.99 3.86
CA VAL A 96 -3.96 46.98 3.81
C VAL A 96 -3.50 46.25 2.56
N VAL A 97 -2.53 46.82 1.84
CA VAL A 97 -2.00 46.30 0.57
C VAL A 97 -0.53 45.93 0.73
N TYR A 98 -0.15 44.74 0.26
CA TYR A 98 1.22 44.22 0.25
C TYR A 98 1.67 43.92 -1.18
N THR A 99 2.82 44.47 -1.62
CA THR A 99 3.44 44.10 -2.89
C THR A 99 4.27 42.82 -2.73
N LEU A 100 4.03 41.84 -3.60
CA LEU A 100 4.77 40.58 -3.62
C LEU A 100 5.96 40.64 -4.59
N LYS A 101 7.07 39.99 -4.23
CA LYS A 101 8.25 39.88 -5.10
C LYS A 101 8.10 38.66 -6.01
N PRO A 102 8.42 38.75 -7.32
CA PRO A 102 8.40 37.59 -8.22
C PRO A 102 9.58 36.65 -7.96
N SER A 103 9.35 35.35 -8.14
CA SER A 103 10.42 34.34 -8.17
C SER A 103 11.36 34.60 -9.34
N ALA A 104 12.65 34.30 -9.16
CA ALA A 104 13.66 34.27 -10.21
C ALA A 104 13.42 33.13 -11.24
N SER A 105 12.59 32.14 -10.89
CA SER A 105 12.20 31.03 -11.77
C SER A 105 10.98 31.32 -12.65
N ASN A 106 10.37 32.51 -12.53
CA ASN A 106 9.22 32.90 -13.34
C ASN A 106 9.63 33.12 -14.80
N LYS A 107 8.80 32.70 -15.76
CA LYS A 107 9.06 32.94 -17.19
C LYS A 107 8.76 34.40 -17.56
N ASP A 108 9.61 34.97 -18.40
CA ASP A 108 9.42 36.32 -18.96
C ASP A 108 8.55 36.35 -20.23
N ALA A 109 8.24 35.19 -20.83
CA ALA A 109 7.39 35.07 -22.02
C ALA A 109 6.64 33.74 -22.07
N LEU A 110 5.54 33.72 -22.83
CA LEU A 110 4.65 32.58 -23.09
C LEU A 110 4.56 32.30 -24.59
N LEU A 111 4.79 31.06 -24.99
CA LEU A 111 4.50 30.57 -26.34
C LEU A 111 2.98 30.53 -26.62
N PRO A 112 2.54 30.42 -27.89
CA PRO A 112 1.13 30.24 -28.23
C PRO A 112 0.53 29.02 -27.52
N LYS A 113 -0.65 29.18 -26.92
CA LYS A 113 -1.38 28.17 -26.14
C LYS A 113 -0.62 27.60 -24.93
N GLU A 114 0.48 28.22 -24.51
CA GLU A 114 1.23 27.80 -23.33
C GLU A 114 0.49 28.16 -22.03
N ILE A 115 0.57 27.26 -21.04
CA ILE A 115 0.21 27.49 -19.64
C ILE A 115 1.51 27.60 -18.84
N THR A 116 1.64 28.65 -18.02
CA THR A 116 2.74 28.75 -17.03
C THR A 116 2.21 29.17 -15.67
N GLU A 117 3.02 29.00 -14.63
CA GLU A 117 2.69 29.38 -13.27
C GLU A 117 3.78 30.32 -12.73
N LEU A 118 3.35 31.49 -12.29
CA LEU A 118 4.21 32.54 -11.74
C LEU A 118 4.08 32.55 -10.23
N VAL A 119 5.19 32.35 -9.54
CA VAL A 119 5.26 32.30 -8.07
C VAL A 119 5.71 33.66 -7.53
N TYR A 120 5.03 34.16 -6.51
CA TYR A 120 5.32 35.42 -5.85
C TYR A 120 5.29 35.25 -4.33
N MET A 121 6.15 35.99 -3.63
CA MET A 121 6.29 35.93 -2.17
C MET A 121 6.72 37.27 -1.59
N THR A 122 6.26 37.58 -0.37
CA THR A 122 6.88 38.59 0.49
C THR A 122 6.86 38.12 1.95
N SER A 123 7.71 38.71 2.77
CA SER A 123 7.72 38.52 4.22
C SER A 123 7.49 39.86 4.89
N VAL A 124 6.67 39.89 5.93
CA VAL A 124 6.32 41.09 6.69
C VAL A 124 6.43 40.80 8.17
N ASP A 125 6.91 41.75 8.97
CA ASP A 125 7.15 41.54 10.41
C ASP A 125 5.86 41.47 11.24
N SER A 126 4.70 41.77 10.64
CA SER A 126 3.41 41.56 11.29
C SER A 126 3.09 40.07 11.44
N LYS A 127 2.72 39.67 12.66
CA LYS A 127 2.18 38.33 12.97
C LYS A 127 0.67 38.23 12.76
N GLU A 128 0.00 39.37 12.59
CA GLU A 128 -1.43 39.47 12.36
C GLU A 128 -1.67 40.01 10.95
N ILE A 129 -2.10 39.13 10.05
CA ILE A 129 -2.56 39.45 8.71
C ILE A 129 -4.02 39.03 8.65
N THR A 130 -4.90 40.02 8.45
CA THR A 130 -6.34 39.80 8.30
C THR A 130 -6.63 39.06 6.98
N GLN A 131 -7.89 38.66 6.78
CA GLN A 131 -8.27 37.90 5.59
C GLN A 131 -7.89 38.64 4.30
N ILE A 132 -7.21 37.94 3.38
CA ILE A 132 -6.99 38.43 2.02
C ILE A 132 -8.34 38.38 1.27
N ASP A 133 -8.68 39.47 0.57
CA ASP A 133 -9.91 39.60 -0.21
C ASP A 133 -9.65 39.68 -1.74
N GLN A 134 -8.49 40.17 -2.14
CA GLN A 134 -8.18 40.46 -3.54
C GLN A 134 -6.68 40.36 -3.86
N ILE A 135 -6.38 39.89 -5.07
CA ILE A 135 -5.06 40.01 -5.71
C ILE A 135 -5.20 40.91 -6.93
N SER A 136 -4.26 41.81 -7.16
CA SER A 136 -4.25 42.71 -8.32
C SER A 136 -2.90 42.79 -9.03
N PHE A 137 -2.95 42.87 -10.36
CA PHE A 137 -1.81 43.29 -11.18
C PHE A 137 -1.87 44.80 -11.37
N VAL A 138 -0.80 45.49 -10.96
CA VAL A 138 -0.68 46.94 -11.06
C VAL A 138 0.51 47.31 -11.93
N ASN A 139 0.26 48.10 -12.96
CA ASN A 139 1.32 48.77 -13.71
C ASN A 139 1.71 50.06 -12.98
N VAL A 140 3.00 50.26 -12.76
CA VAL A 140 3.54 51.43 -12.06
C VAL A 140 4.46 52.17 -13.03
N ASP A 141 4.02 53.33 -13.51
CA ASP A 141 4.88 54.23 -14.27
C ASP A 141 5.76 55.02 -13.28
N ILE A 142 7.03 54.63 -13.20
CA ILE A 142 8.06 55.26 -12.37
C ILE A 142 8.69 56.50 -13.02
N TYR A 143 8.41 56.77 -14.30
CA TYR A 143 8.97 57.89 -15.06
C TYR A 143 8.03 59.09 -15.13
N ALA A 144 6.73 58.89 -14.89
CA ALA A 144 5.77 59.97 -14.61
C ALA A 144 5.96 60.55 -13.19
N TYR A 145 5.79 61.87 -13.04
CA TYR A 145 5.76 62.53 -11.73
C TYR A 145 4.46 63.35 -11.54
N PRO A 146 3.65 63.08 -10.48
CA PRO A 146 3.78 61.95 -9.55
C PRO A 146 3.62 60.60 -10.27
N LYS A 147 4.12 59.51 -9.67
CA LYS A 147 4.01 58.15 -10.23
C LYS A 147 2.56 57.80 -10.55
N ILE A 148 2.34 57.14 -11.68
CA ILE A 148 0.99 56.73 -12.11
C ILE A 148 0.84 55.23 -11.87
N GLU A 149 -0.18 54.85 -11.11
CA GLU A 149 -0.50 53.44 -10.84
C GLU A 149 -1.83 53.05 -11.49
N THR A 150 -1.77 52.09 -12.41
CA THR A 150 -2.95 51.58 -13.12
C THR A 150 -3.19 50.13 -12.73
N THR A 151 -4.33 49.85 -12.10
CA THR A 151 -4.77 48.46 -11.87
C THR A 151 -5.25 47.88 -13.20
N LEU A 152 -4.56 46.85 -13.69
CA LEU A 152 -4.89 46.21 -14.96
C LEU A 152 -5.86 45.05 -14.79
N LEU A 153 -5.71 44.32 -13.69
CA LEU A 153 -6.57 43.21 -13.33
C LEU A 153 -6.68 43.13 -11.81
N ALA A 154 -7.89 42.93 -11.31
CA ALA A 154 -8.20 42.63 -9.92
C ALA A 154 -9.03 41.35 -9.85
N MET A 155 -8.56 40.37 -9.07
CA MET A 155 -9.16 39.05 -8.91
C MET A 155 -9.54 38.86 -7.43
N PRO A 156 -10.82 38.60 -7.09
CA PRO A 156 -11.18 38.23 -5.73
C PRO A 156 -10.50 36.91 -5.34
N THR A 157 -9.99 36.83 -4.12
CA THR A 157 -9.45 35.57 -3.59
C THR A 157 -10.57 34.69 -3.09
N GLY A 158 -10.61 33.44 -3.56
CA GLY A 158 -11.51 32.40 -3.04
C GLY A 158 -10.93 31.80 -1.76
N ASN A 159 -10.35 30.61 -1.87
CA ASN A 159 -9.74 29.91 -0.75
C ASN A 159 -8.31 30.43 -0.53
N VAL A 160 -8.04 30.93 0.68
CA VAL A 160 -6.71 31.39 1.13
C VAL A 160 -6.27 30.51 2.29
N TRP A 161 -5.02 30.05 2.23
CA TRP A 161 -4.41 29.19 3.24
C TRP A 161 -3.72 30.03 4.33
N TYR A 162 -3.99 29.77 5.62
CA TYR A 162 -3.42 30.56 6.73
C TYR A 162 -2.40 29.79 7.61
N GLY A 163 -1.86 28.68 7.08
CA GLY A 163 -0.95 27.81 7.83
C GLY A 163 -1.64 27.00 8.94
N THR A 164 -0.91 26.05 9.51
CA THR A 164 -1.42 25.01 10.44
C THR A 164 -1.52 25.45 11.91
N GLY A 165 -1.56 26.75 12.22
CA GLY A 165 -1.31 27.21 13.59
C GLY A 165 -1.93 28.52 14.06
N ASN A 166 -3.00 29.05 13.43
CA ASN A 166 -3.63 30.29 13.92
C ASN A 166 -5.13 30.44 13.61
N SER A 167 -5.75 31.37 14.35
CA SER A 167 -7.18 31.68 14.51
C SER A 167 -7.95 32.18 13.27
N ALA A 168 -7.36 32.18 12.07
CA ALA A 168 -8.07 32.55 10.85
C ALA A 168 -8.94 31.36 10.36
N PRO A 169 -10.20 31.58 9.95
CA PRO A 169 -11.07 30.49 9.51
C PRO A 169 -10.56 29.90 8.19
N GLN A 170 -9.94 28.72 8.26
CA GLN A 170 -9.59 27.94 7.08
C GLN A 170 -10.88 27.43 6.41
N LYS A 171 -11.09 27.84 5.16
CA LYS A 171 -12.18 27.31 4.32
C LYS A 171 -11.61 26.30 3.33
N LEU A 172 -11.27 25.12 3.84
CA LEU A 172 -10.94 23.96 3.03
C LEU A 172 -12.19 23.09 2.85
N ASP A 173 -12.29 22.44 1.70
CA ASP A 173 -13.31 21.41 1.49
C ASP A 173 -12.99 20.21 2.39
N ALA A 174 -13.98 19.76 3.16
CA ALA A 174 -13.86 18.67 4.11
C ALA A 174 -14.53 17.41 3.56
N LEU A 175 -13.71 16.43 3.18
CA LEU A 175 -14.15 15.16 2.60
C LEU A 175 -14.15 14.04 3.65
N GLN A 176 -14.95 13.01 3.40
CA GLN A 176 -14.87 11.75 4.16
C GLN A 176 -13.79 10.84 3.58
N TRP A 177 -13.30 9.91 4.39
CA TRP A 177 -12.41 8.84 3.92
C TRP A 177 -13.05 8.06 2.75
N GLY A 178 -12.22 7.61 1.81
CA GLY A 178 -12.64 6.93 0.58
C GLY A 178 -13.24 7.84 -0.51
N GLN A 179 -13.52 9.12 -0.24
CA GLN A 179 -14.09 10.00 -1.26
C GLN A 179 -13.05 10.44 -2.30
N PRO A 180 -13.35 10.33 -3.61
CA PRO A 180 -12.46 10.82 -4.66
C PRO A 180 -12.39 12.35 -4.67
N PHE A 181 -11.23 12.90 -4.99
CA PHE A 181 -10.98 14.34 -5.08
C PHE A 181 -10.04 14.69 -6.24
N THR A 182 -10.12 15.94 -6.69
CA THR A 182 -9.10 16.58 -7.53
C THR A 182 -8.39 17.66 -6.72
N LEU A 183 -7.24 18.16 -7.18
CA LEU A 183 -6.48 19.20 -6.46
C LEU A 183 -6.98 20.60 -6.87
N PRO A 184 -7.71 21.34 -6.02
CA PRO A 184 -8.34 22.60 -6.42
C PRO A 184 -7.31 23.62 -6.90
N GLY A 185 -7.58 24.27 -8.04
CA GLY A 185 -6.68 25.26 -8.64
C GLY A 185 -5.45 24.69 -9.36
N VAL A 186 -5.15 23.39 -9.31
CA VAL A 186 -4.08 22.75 -10.10
C VAL A 186 -4.58 22.39 -11.50
N ASN A 187 -3.76 22.54 -12.54
CA ASN A 187 -4.12 22.15 -13.91
C ASN A 187 -3.81 20.68 -14.15
N SER A 188 -4.67 19.79 -13.63
CA SER A 188 -4.60 18.35 -13.85
C SER A 188 -6.01 17.77 -13.80
N GLY A 189 -6.32 16.84 -14.71
CA GLY A 189 -7.53 16.04 -14.72
C GLY A 189 -7.46 14.79 -13.83
N LEU A 190 -6.31 14.53 -13.20
CA LEU A 190 -6.10 13.39 -12.32
C LEU A 190 -7.05 13.41 -11.11
N VAL A 191 -7.65 12.25 -10.84
CA VAL A 191 -8.54 12.00 -9.70
C VAL A 191 -7.81 11.13 -8.69
N TYR A 192 -7.93 11.49 -7.41
CA TYR A 192 -7.25 10.85 -6.29
C TYR A 192 -8.28 10.25 -5.33
N SER A 193 -8.10 9.01 -4.88
CA SER A 193 -8.95 8.37 -3.88
C SER A 193 -8.09 7.78 -2.75
N PRO A 194 -8.25 8.20 -1.48
CA PRO A 194 -7.55 7.55 -0.37
C PRO A 194 -8.17 6.17 -0.14
N LEU A 195 -7.34 5.11 -0.06
CA LEU A 195 -7.81 3.73 0.05
C LEU A 195 -7.45 3.08 1.39
N GLU A 196 -6.17 3.14 1.76
CA GLU A 196 -5.66 2.53 3.00
C GLU A 196 -4.86 3.56 3.79
N VAL A 197 -4.94 3.47 5.12
CA VAL A 197 -3.90 3.99 6.00
C VAL A 197 -3.47 2.89 6.97
N SER A 198 -2.17 2.78 7.20
CA SER A 198 -1.59 1.86 8.18
C SER A 198 -0.64 2.60 9.12
N MET A 199 -0.56 2.15 10.36
CA MET A 199 0.30 2.73 11.39
C MET A 199 1.48 1.79 11.60
N GLN A 200 2.67 2.19 11.13
CA GLN A 200 3.85 1.32 11.09
C GLN A 200 4.95 1.85 12.01
N ASN A 201 5.66 0.93 12.67
CA ASN A 201 6.84 1.24 13.45
C ASN A 201 8.07 0.76 12.67
N THR A 202 9.03 1.66 12.45
CA THR A 202 10.31 1.37 11.79
C THR A 202 11.46 1.74 12.73
N SER A 203 12.69 1.42 12.33
CA SER A 203 13.90 1.83 13.07
C SER A 203 14.08 3.35 13.18
N THR A 204 13.40 4.15 12.34
CA THR A 204 13.43 5.62 12.40
C THR A 204 12.27 6.23 13.20
N GLY A 205 11.33 5.41 13.68
CA GLY A 205 10.17 5.84 14.46
C GLY A 205 8.85 5.34 13.89
N ARG A 206 7.75 5.88 14.42
CA ARG A 206 6.38 5.55 14.00
C ARG A 206 5.93 6.47 12.86
N ALA A 207 5.23 5.92 11.88
CA ALA A 207 4.65 6.68 10.78
C ALA A 207 3.22 6.20 10.46
N ALA A 208 2.41 7.11 9.95
CA ALA A 208 1.22 6.77 9.17
C ALA A 208 1.62 6.63 7.70
N VAL A 209 1.23 5.53 7.07
CA VAL A 209 1.45 5.26 5.64
C VAL A 209 0.10 5.30 4.95
N VAL A 210 -0.11 6.29 4.08
CA VAL A 210 -1.36 6.57 3.39
C VAL A 210 -1.23 6.16 1.93
N THR A 211 -2.07 5.23 1.47
CA THR A 211 -2.14 4.79 0.08
C THR A 211 -3.25 5.53 -0.65
N VAL A 212 -2.89 6.24 -1.72
CA VAL A 212 -3.82 6.97 -2.58
C VAL A 212 -3.80 6.38 -3.98
N LEU A 213 -4.98 6.01 -4.49
CA LEU A 213 -5.17 5.69 -5.89
C LEU A 213 -5.22 6.98 -6.72
N ALA A 214 -4.29 7.17 -7.64
CA ALA A 214 -4.40 8.15 -8.71
C ALA A 214 -4.94 7.48 -9.98
N GLU A 215 -5.85 8.17 -10.66
CA GLU A 215 -6.47 7.75 -11.90
C GLU A 215 -6.45 8.90 -12.91
N ASN A 216 -6.13 8.57 -14.16
CA ASN A 216 -6.20 9.50 -15.28
C ASN A 216 -7.46 9.24 -16.14
N PRO A 217 -8.60 9.89 -15.87
CA PRO A 217 -9.80 9.78 -16.71
C PRO A 217 -9.67 10.56 -18.03
N GLY A 218 -8.55 11.25 -18.26
CA GLY A 218 -8.29 12.04 -19.46
C GLY A 218 -7.85 11.19 -20.67
N ALA A 219 -7.77 11.85 -21.83
CA ALA A 219 -7.38 11.24 -23.10
C ALA A 219 -5.89 11.36 -23.42
N GLY A 220 -5.09 11.97 -22.54
CA GLY A 220 -3.65 12.18 -22.74
C GLY A 220 -2.87 11.93 -21.45
N ARG A 221 -1.57 11.72 -21.58
CA ARG A 221 -0.66 11.49 -20.45
C ARG A 221 -0.64 12.69 -19.50
N GLU A 222 -0.83 12.45 -18.22
CA GLU A 222 -0.68 13.45 -17.16
C GLU A 222 0.39 13.06 -16.15
N THR A 223 1.09 14.05 -15.58
CA THR A 223 2.08 13.86 -14.51
C THR A 223 1.47 14.32 -13.19
N VAL A 224 1.61 13.49 -12.15
CA VAL A 224 1.16 13.82 -10.80
C VAL A 224 1.88 15.09 -10.32
N PRO A 225 1.15 16.17 -10.00
CA PRO A 225 1.72 17.43 -9.55
C PRO A 225 2.36 17.29 -8.16
N ALA A 226 3.19 18.27 -7.78
CA ALA A 226 3.82 18.30 -6.46
C ALA A 226 2.78 18.59 -5.36
N PHE A 227 2.49 17.57 -4.56
CA PHE A 227 1.76 17.69 -3.30
C PHE A 227 2.26 16.68 -2.28
N ARG A 228 1.92 16.90 -1.01
CA ARG A 228 2.13 16.00 0.12
C ARG A 228 0.82 15.84 0.91
N ILE A 229 0.83 14.90 1.84
CA ILE A 229 -0.27 14.68 2.78
C ILE A 229 0.29 14.85 4.18
N ASP A 230 -0.23 15.84 4.90
CA ASP A 230 0.10 16.07 6.32
C ASP A 230 -0.98 15.42 7.19
N ALA A 231 -0.64 14.95 8.39
CA ALA A 231 -1.63 14.42 9.34
C ALA A 231 -1.84 15.40 10.50
N GLN A 232 -3.09 15.59 10.92
CA GLN A 232 -3.45 16.54 11.98
C GLN A 232 -3.95 15.80 13.22
N SER A 233 -3.43 16.17 14.39
CA SER A 233 -4.05 15.90 15.69
C SER A 233 -4.69 17.18 16.25
N GLU A 234 -5.32 17.11 17.41
CA GLU A 234 -5.83 18.30 18.13
C GLU A 234 -4.71 19.30 18.51
N GLN A 235 -3.47 18.85 18.60
CA GLN A 235 -2.35 19.62 19.14
C GLN A 235 -1.34 20.07 18.08
N LYS A 236 -1.23 19.34 16.96
CA LYS A 236 -0.11 19.48 16.02
C LYS A 236 -0.47 18.95 14.63
N THR A 237 0.09 19.58 13.60
CA THR A 237 0.17 19.00 12.25
C THR A 237 1.55 18.37 12.04
N TYR A 238 1.58 17.16 11.52
CA TYR A 238 2.75 16.37 11.17
C TYR A 238 2.93 16.43 9.66
N GLU A 239 4.06 16.99 9.20
CA GLU A 239 4.36 17.08 7.78
C GLU A 239 4.71 15.71 7.20
N GLY A 240 4.02 15.31 6.13
CA GLY A 240 4.31 14.08 5.41
C GLY A 240 5.12 14.29 4.13
N LYS A 241 5.53 13.18 3.52
CA LYS A 241 6.25 13.18 2.24
C LYS A 241 5.71 12.07 1.33
N ARG A 242 5.81 12.27 0.01
CA ARG A 242 5.62 11.17 -0.94
C ARG A 242 6.79 10.18 -0.81
N SER A 243 6.51 8.90 -0.96
CA SER A 243 7.51 7.82 -0.84
C SER A 243 8.24 7.60 -2.17
N GLU A 244 7.55 7.77 -3.30
CA GLU A 244 8.12 7.68 -4.64
C GLU A 244 9.00 8.89 -4.94
N ALA A 245 10.30 8.63 -5.15
CA ALA A 245 11.29 9.64 -5.52
C ALA A 245 11.05 10.18 -6.94
N ASP A 246 10.74 9.31 -7.90
CA ASP A 246 10.58 9.69 -9.31
C ASP A 246 9.26 10.41 -9.60
N PRO A 247 9.21 11.26 -10.65
CA PRO A 247 7.95 11.79 -11.17
C PRO A 247 7.02 10.68 -11.64
N ILE A 248 5.80 10.64 -11.08
CA ILE A 248 4.78 9.69 -11.47
C ILE A 248 3.98 10.27 -12.63
N ALA A 249 3.98 9.61 -13.78
CA ALA A 249 3.08 9.91 -14.90
C ALA A 249 2.12 8.75 -15.14
N LEU A 250 0.92 9.08 -15.60
CA LEU A 250 -0.17 8.15 -15.92
C LEU A 250 -0.62 8.40 -17.36
N GLU A 251 -0.62 7.36 -18.18
CA GLU A 251 -1.23 7.37 -19.52
C GLU A 251 -2.77 7.46 -19.43
N ALA A 252 -3.45 7.64 -20.56
CA ALA A 252 -4.92 7.75 -20.61
C ALA A 252 -5.61 6.49 -20.07
N GLY A 253 -6.49 6.64 -19.08
CA GLY A 253 -7.17 5.54 -18.40
C GLY A 253 -6.30 4.75 -17.40
N GLU A 254 -5.03 5.13 -17.21
CA GLU A 254 -4.15 4.45 -16.26
C GLU A 254 -4.55 4.73 -14.80
N LYS A 255 -4.29 3.74 -13.95
CA LYS A 255 -4.49 3.78 -12.49
C LYS A 255 -3.20 3.37 -11.80
N LYS A 256 -2.79 4.10 -10.76
CA LYS A 256 -1.55 3.85 -10.03
C LYS A 256 -1.64 4.27 -8.56
N TYR A 257 -1.04 3.49 -7.67
CA TYR A 257 -0.90 3.88 -6.27
C TYR A 257 0.23 4.86 -6.05
N ILE A 258 0.00 5.76 -5.10
CA ILE A 258 0.93 6.77 -4.62
C ILE A 258 0.92 6.70 -3.10
N HIS A 259 2.09 6.61 -2.48
CA HIS A 259 2.23 6.37 -1.06
C HIS A 259 2.78 7.60 -0.35
N PHE A 260 2.09 8.06 0.69
CA PHE A 260 2.55 9.16 1.54
C PHE A 260 2.89 8.66 2.93
N THR A 261 3.99 9.14 3.48
CA THR A 261 4.51 8.74 4.79
C THR A 261 4.55 9.95 5.70
N VAL A 262 3.87 9.86 6.84
CA VAL A 262 3.76 10.93 7.84
C VAL A 262 4.40 10.46 9.14
N PRO A 263 5.60 10.93 9.52
CA PRO A 263 6.22 10.60 10.81
C PRO A 263 5.40 11.21 11.95
N ILE A 264 5.10 10.41 12.96
CA ILE A 264 4.19 10.77 14.06
C ILE A 264 4.73 10.31 15.42
N GLU A 265 4.30 11.00 16.47
CA GLU A 265 4.65 10.66 17.84
C GLU A 265 3.80 9.48 18.35
N ASN A 266 4.32 8.76 19.35
CA ASN A 266 3.60 7.63 19.94
C ASN A 266 2.41 8.10 20.79
N GLY A 267 1.27 7.41 20.66
CA GLY A 267 0.05 7.70 21.42
C GLY A 267 -0.82 8.84 20.87
N VAL A 268 -0.45 9.42 19.71
CA VAL A 268 -1.22 10.48 19.07
C VAL A 268 -2.49 9.92 18.41
N THR A 269 -3.64 10.52 18.71
CA THR A 269 -4.89 10.35 17.95
C THR A 269 -4.93 11.37 16.81
N LEU A 270 -5.09 10.89 15.59
CA LEU A 270 -5.19 11.72 14.38
C LEU A 270 -6.67 11.98 14.03
N SER A 271 -6.95 13.18 13.53
CA SER A 271 -8.30 13.67 13.25
C SER A 271 -8.56 13.86 11.76
N ASN A 272 -7.57 14.37 11.02
CA ASN A 272 -7.66 14.64 9.59
C ASN A 272 -6.33 14.38 8.88
N LEU A 273 -6.41 14.11 7.59
CA LEU A 273 -5.33 14.29 6.62
C LEU A 273 -5.54 15.59 5.86
N LEU A 274 -4.48 16.37 5.70
CA LEU A 274 -4.47 17.62 4.97
C LEU A 274 -3.67 17.43 3.68
N ILE A 275 -4.34 17.59 2.54
CA ILE A 275 -3.69 17.61 1.23
C ILE A 275 -3.05 18.99 1.04
N VAL A 276 -1.73 19.03 0.79
CA VAL A 276 -0.96 20.28 0.67
C VAL A 276 -0.21 20.29 -0.66
N SER A 277 -0.53 21.24 -1.55
CA SER A 277 0.26 21.47 -2.75
C SER A 277 1.52 22.27 -2.41
N THR A 278 2.64 21.95 -3.04
CA THR A 278 3.92 22.62 -2.82
C THR A 278 4.38 23.36 -4.09
N ASP A 279 4.61 24.67 -3.95
CA ASP A 279 5.23 25.51 -4.97
C ASP A 279 6.65 25.92 -4.54
N THR A 280 7.43 26.45 -5.48
CA THR A 280 8.85 26.72 -5.29
C THR A 280 9.17 28.18 -5.62
N PHE A 281 9.70 28.94 -4.66
CA PHE A 281 10.12 30.33 -4.82
C PHE A 281 11.64 30.45 -4.76
N ALA A 282 12.24 31.06 -5.79
CA ALA A 282 13.66 31.36 -5.86
C ALA A 282 13.87 32.89 -5.70
N PRO A 283 14.52 33.37 -4.63
CA PRO A 283 14.76 34.80 -4.45
C PRO A 283 15.76 35.34 -5.49
N LYS A 284 15.45 36.47 -6.13
CA LYS A 284 16.42 37.16 -7.02
C LYS A 284 17.66 37.57 -6.21
N GLY A 285 18.81 36.98 -6.55
CA GLY A 285 20.10 37.24 -5.89
C GLY A 285 20.40 36.40 -4.63
N GLY A 286 19.58 35.41 -4.29
CA GLY A 286 19.83 34.49 -3.17
C GLY A 286 19.91 33.03 -3.61
N SER A 287 20.80 32.25 -2.98
CA SER A 287 21.05 30.85 -3.38
C SER A 287 20.05 29.83 -2.81
N GLN A 288 19.29 30.19 -1.76
CA GLN A 288 18.37 29.25 -1.11
C GLN A 288 16.95 29.37 -1.67
N VAL A 289 16.47 28.26 -2.20
CA VAL A 289 15.09 28.08 -2.67
C VAL A 289 14.15 27.86 -1.48
N ILE A 290 12.94 28.43 -1.56
CA ILE A 290 11.91 28.39 -0.51
C ILE A 290 10.71 27.58 -1.02
N THR A 291 10.33 26.54 -0.29
CA THR A 291 9.10 25.77 -0.56
C THR A 291 7.89 26.48 0.05
N LEU A 292 6.86 26.69 -0.74
CA LEU A 292 5.60 27.34 -0.36
C LEU A 292 4.50 26.27 -0.27
N ALA A 293 4.01 26.03 0.95
CA ALA A 293 2.95 25.08 1.22
C ALA A 293 1.56 25.76 1.17
N THR A 294 0.62 25.19 0.41
CA THR A 294 -0.79 25.64 0.38
C THR A 294 -1.72 24.45 0.62
N GLY A 295 -2.49 24.49 1.72
CA GLY A 295 -3.53 23.51 2.01
C GLY A 295 -4.65 23.55 0.97
N LYS A 296 -5.15 22.37 0.59
CA LYS A 296 -6.09 22.19 -0.53
C LYS A 296 -7.41 21.56 -0.13
N VAL A 297 -7.35 20.43 0.57
CA VAL A 297 -8.50 19.62 0.96
C VAL A 297 -8.17 19.00 2.32
N ALA A 298 -9.15 18.95 3.22
CA ALA A 298 -9.07 18.15 4.43
C ALA A 298 -9.87 16.86 4.23
N ILE A 299 -9.31 15.72 4.59
CA ILE A 299 -9.96 14.41 4.53
C ILE A 299 -10.04 13.89 5.96
N ALA A 300 -11.23 13.55 6.43
CA ALA A 300 -11.42 12.98 7.76
C ALA A 300 -10.57 11.71 7.93
N TRP A 301 -9.88 11.58 9.07
CA TRP A 301 -9.14 10.37 9.38
C TRP A 301 -10.10 9.16 9.47
N PRO A 302 -9.77 7.99 8.88
CA PRO A 302 -10.68 6.86 8.85
C PRO A 302 -10.96 6.33 10.25
N LYS A 303 -12.23 6.06 10.52
CA LYS A 303 -12.65 5.33 11.73
C LYS A 303 -12.35 3.84 11.54
N GLY A 304 -12.30 3.06 12.63
CA GLY A 304 -11.73 1.70 12.64
C GLY A 304 -12.23 0.74 11.54
N GLU A 305 -13.51 0.83 11.17
CA GLU A 305 -14.13 0.00 10.11
C GLU A 305 -13.89 0.50 8.67
N GLN A 306 -13.34 1.71 8.51
CA GLN A 306 -13.09 2.37 7.22
C GLN A 306 -11.61 2.32 6.79
N SER A 307 -10.69 2.11 7.74
CA SER A 307 -9.24 2.06 7.50
C SER A 307 -8.78 0.76 6.85
N ASN A 308 -9.55 -0.32 7.04
CA ASN A 308 -9.40 -1.59 6.36
C ASN A 308 -10.74 -1.90 5.66
N THR A 309 -10.74 -2.03 4.34
CA THR A 309 -11.86 -2.67 3.66
C THR A 309 -12.05 -4.06 4.26
N GLY A 310 -13.28 -4.37 4.70
CA GLY A 310 -13.57 -5.58 5.47
C GLY A 310 -13.09 -6.83 4.71
N ALA A 311 -12.00 -7.43 5.18
CA ALA A 311 -11.33 -8.50 4.44
C ALA A 311 -12.29 -9.67 4.21
N PRO A 312 -12.34 -10.25 3.00
CA PRO A 312 -13.26 -11.35 2.69
C PRO A 312 -12.94 -12.59 3.54
N VAL A 313 -13.99 -13.30 3.97
CA VAL A 313 -13.84 -14.64 4.57
C VAL A 313 -13.27 -15.58 3.53
N TYR A 314 -12.15 -16.21 3.85
CA TYR A 314 -11.37 -17.01 2.92
C TYR A 314 -11.46 -18.51 3.23
N THR A 315 -11.55 -19.29 2.17
CA THR A 315 -11.55 -20.76 2.22
C THR A 315 -10.16 -21.28 1.90
N ILE A 316 -9.53 -21.96 2.86
CA ILE A 316 -8.20 -22.56 2.72
C ILE A 316 -8.12 -23.44 1.48
N GLY A 317 -7.03 -23.30 0.73
CA GLY A 317 -6.77 -23.99 -0.53
C GLY A 317 -7.23 -23.27 -1.80
N THR A 318 -8.07 -22.22 -1.69
CA THR A 318 -8.54 -21.46 -2.86
C THR A 318 -7.53 -20.37 -3.30
N PRO A 319 -7.51 -19.92 -4.57
CA PRO A 319 -6.67 -18.79 -4.99
C PRO A 319 -7.04 -17.51 -4.23
N ILE A 320 -6.02 -16.82 -3.69
CA ILE A 320 -6.16 -15.50 -3.07
C ILE A 320 -6.34 -14.45 -4.18
N ALA A 321 -7.34 -13.58 -4.02
CA ALA A 321 -7.48 -12.41 -4.87
C ALA A 321 -6.47 -11.34 -4.43
N PHE A 322 -5.61 -10.93 -5.35
CA PHE A 322 -4.67 -9.81 -5.16
C PHE A 322 -5.22 -8.53 -5.75
N ASP A 323 -4.67 -7.41 -5.27
CA ASP A 323 -4.82 -6.12 -5.92
C ASP A 323 -4.39 -6.18 -7.39
N ALA A 324 -5.21 -5.65 -8.30
CA ALA A 324 -4.97 -5.71 -9.75
C ALA A 324 -3.77 -4.87 -10.23
N LEU A 325 -3.27 -3.96 -9.40
CA LEU A 325 -2.11 -3.09 -9.64
C LEU A 325 -0.83 -3.60 -8.94
N THR A 326 -0.87 -4.69 -8.17
CA THR A 326 0.35 -5.24 -7.57
C THR A 326 1.33 -5.76 -8.63
N THR A 327 2.62 -5.58 -8.38
CA THR A 327 3.73 -6.13 -9.18
C THR A 327 4.47 -7.25 -8.46
N VAL A 328 4.19 -7.50 -7.17
CA VAL A 328 4.84 -8.54 -6.35
C VAL A 328 4.41 -9.94 -6.75
N VAL A 329 3.16 -10.09 -7.19
CA VAL A 329 2.58 -11.33 -7.68
C VAL A 329 2.23 -11.14 -9.15
N ASP A 330 2.91 -11.86 -10.04
CA ASP A 330 2.61 -11.83 -11.47
C ASP A 330 1.18 -12.35 -11.75
N LYS A 331 0.52 -11.80 -12.77
CA LYS A 331 -0.88 -12.15 -13.12
C LYS A 331 -1.07 -13.61 -13.56
N LYS A 332 0.01 -14.32 -13.92
CA LYS A 332 0.04 -15.76 -14.19
C LYS A 332 0.61 -16.58 -13.01
N THR A 333 0.73 -16.00 -11.82
CA THR A 333 1.02 -16.73 -10.57
C THR A 333 -0.21 -16.75 -9.68
N GLN A 334 -0.64 -17.95 -9.27
CA GLN A 334 -1.68 -18.11 -8.25
C GLN A 334 -1.03 -18.36 -6.89
N VAL A 335 -1.55 -17.71 -5.84
CA VAL A 335 -1.18 -17.98 -4.45
C VAL A 335 -2.40 -18.54 -3.71
N SER A 336 -2.22 -19.57 -2.91
CA SER A 336 -3.26 -20.10 -2.00
C SER A 336 -2.67 -20.32 -0.62
N LEU A 337 -3.33 -19.86 0.44
CA LEU A 337 -3.02 -20.28 1.79
C LEU A 337 -3.54 -21.72 1.96
N MET A 338 -2.62 -22.66 2.22
CA MET A 338 -2.91 -24.10 2.32
C MET A 338 -2.99 -24.57 3.77
N GLU A 339 -2.22 -23.95 4.66
CA GLU A 339 -2.24 -24.23 6.10
C GLU A 339 -2.12 -22.93 6.89
N LEU A 340 -2.87 -22.81 7.98
CA LEU A 340 -2.62 -21.88 9.09
C LEU A 340 -2.89 -22.61 10.40
N HIS A 341 -1.84 -22.95 11.12
CA HIS A 341 -1.93 -23.60 12.44
C HIS A 341 -1.25 -22.72 13.51
N MET A 342 -1.62 -22.87 14.78
CA MET A 342 -1.02 -22.16 15.91
C MET A 342 -0.82 -23.12 17.08
N HIS A 343 0.37 -23.08 17.68
CA HIS A 343 0.77 -24.02 18.73
C HIS A 343 1.49 -23.30 19.86
N GLU A 344 1.29 -23.79 21.08
CA GLU A 344 2.16 -23.47 22.21
C GLU A 344 3.52 -24.15 22.04
N ASN A 345 4.60 -23.42 22.36
CA ASN A 345 5.93 -23.98 22.51
C ASN A 345 6.21 -24.22 24.01
N PRO A 346 6.27 -25.48 24.48
CA PRO A 346 6.51 -25.76 25.89
C PRO A 346 7.84 -25.18 26.35
N GLY A 347 7.77 -24.26 27.33
CA GLY A 347 8.93 -23.61 27.93
C GLY A 347 9.42 -22.31 27.27
N GLU A 348 8.89 -21.90 26.11
CA GLU A 348 9.38 -20.69 25.40
C GLU A 348 8.60 -19.40 25.73
N GLY A 349 7.45 -19.49 26.41
CA GLY A 349 6.66 -18.32 26.85
C GLY A 349 5.83 -17.64 25.76
N TYR A 350 5.86 -18.16 24.53
CA TYR A 350 5.05 -17.72 23.40
C TYR A 350 4.43 -18.91 22.65
N GLN A 351 3.46 -18.60 21.80
CA GLN A 351 2.90 -19.47 20.76
C GLN A 351 3.58 -19.16 19.44
N THR A 352 3.67 -20.16 18.56
CA THR A 352 4.05 -19.95 17.15
C THR A 352 2.87 -20.28 16.25
N ALA A 353 2.47 -19.32 15.41
CA ALA A 353 1.62 -19.60 14.28
C ALA A 353 2.48 -19.90 13.04
N VAL A 354 2.03 -20.83 12.20
CA VAL A 354 2.68 -21.25 10.96
C VAL A 354 1.67 -21.16 9.83
N ALA A 355 1.99 -20.39 8.79
CA ALA A 355 1.23 -20.33 7.55
C ALA A 355 2.03 -20.93 6.39
N LYS A 356 1.40 -21.76 5.55
CA LYS A 356 1.99 -22.27 4.31
C LYS A 356 1.20 -21.82 3.10
N PHE A 357 1.91 -21.28 2.11
CA PHE A 357 1.33 -20.85 0.85
C PHE A 357 1.80 -21.74 -0.29
N LYS A 358 0.87 -22.15 -1.15
CA LYS A 358 1.14 -22.73 -2.47
C LYS A 358 1.26 -21.60 -3.48
N LEU A 359 2.37 -21.56 -4.20
CA LEU A 359 2.64 -20.66 -5.33
C LEU A 359 2.59 -21.49 -6.61
N THR A 360 1.62 -21.27 -7.50
CA THR A 360 1.48 -22.03 -8.76
C THR A 360 1.77 -21.12 -9.95
N ASN A 361 2.78 -21.48 -10.75
CA ASN A 361 3.02 -20.82 -12.04
C ASN A 361 2.05 -21.36 -13.08
N THR A 362 1.04 -20.56 -13.44
CA THR A 362 0.04 -20.89 -14.47
C THR A 362 0.43 -20.37 -15.86
N SER A 363 1.66 -19.90 -16.04
CA SER A 363 2.21 -19.51 -17.33
C SER A 363 2.89 -20.65 -18.07
N ASP A 364 3.23 -20.35 -19.31
CA ASP A 364 3.99 -21.11 -20.28
C ASP A 364 5.52 -20.92 -20.17
N VAL A 365 6.00 -20.02 -19.29
CA VAL A 365 7.42 -19.68 -19.12
C VAL A 365 7.86 -19.71 -17.65
N PRO A 366 9.15 -19.86 -17.32
CA PRO A 366 9.61 -19.69 -15.94
C PRO A 366 9.29 -18.29 -15.39
N THR A 367 8.79 -18.22 -14.16
CA THR A 367 8.36 -16.96 -13.51
C THR A 367 9.03 -16.83 -12.15
N THR A 368 9.43 -15.62 -11.75
CA THR A 368 10.01 -15.37 -10.42
C THR A 368 9.01 -15.74 -9.33
N ALA A 369 9.47 -16.43 -8.28
CA ALA A 369 8.65 -16.72 -7.11
C ALA A 369 8.33 -15.43 -6.34
N PRO A 370 7.04 -15.08 -6.09
CA PRO A 370 6.68 -13.88 -5.35
C PRO A 370 7.37 -13.77 -4.00
N ALA A 371 7.80 -12.56 -3.65
CA ALA A 371 8.51 -12.24 -2.42
C ALA A 371 7.71 -11.27 -1.53
N PHE A 372 6.40 -11.53 -1.38
CA PHE A 372 5.54 -10.80 -0.45
C PHE A 372 5.98 -11.03 1.01
N LEU A 373 5.59 -10.12 1.90
CA LEU A 373 5.59 -10.34 3.34
C LEU A 373 4.17 -10.69 3.80
N SER A 374 4.01 -11.10 5.06
CA SER A 374 2.71 -11.47 5.62
C SER A 374 2.62 -11.02 7.08
N GLU A 375 1.45 -10.57 7.51
CA GLU A 375 1.13 -10.28 8.92
C GLU A 375 -0.23 -10.89 9.30
N LEU A 376 -0.40 -11.21 10.58
CA LEU A 376 -1.68 -11.59 11.18
C LEU A 376 -2.17 -10.47 12.10
N THR A 377 -3.41 -10.04 11.93
CA THR A 377 -4.09 -9.07 12.80
C THR A 377 -5.22 -9.75 13.56
N ASN A 378 -5.26 -9.60 14.88
CA ASN A 378 -6.36 -10.12 15.70
C ASN A 378 -7.57 -9.18 15.75
N ALA A 379 -8.67 -9.60 16.40
CA ALA A 379 -9.89 -8.81 16.52
C ALA A 379 -9.71 -7.48 17.29
N GLN A 380 -8.65 -7.36 18.08
CA GLN A 380 -8.29 -6.16 18.84
C GLN A 380 -7.36 -5.21 18.06
N GLY A 381 -7.00 -5.55 16.81
CA GLY A 381 -6.11 -4.75 15.96
C GLY A 381 -4.62 -4.89 16.29
N VAL A 382 -4.23 -5.88 17.09
CA VAL A 382 -2.81 -6.20 17.34
C VAL A 382 -2.28 -6.98 16.14
N THR A 383 -1.15 -6.53 15.59
CA THR A 383 -0.48 -7.16 14.44
C THR A 383 0.72 -8.00 14.86
N TYR A 384 0.89 -9.14 14.19
CA TYR A 384 2.00 -10.08 14.34
C TYR A 384 2.69 -10.24 12.99
N GLN A 385 3.93 -9.76 12.88
CA GLN A 385 4.71 -9.84 11.63
C GLN A 385 5.18 -11.28 11.38
N GLY A 386 5.00 -11.77 10.16
CA GLY A 386 5.47 -13.08 9.72
C GLY A 386 6.91 -13.06 9.22
N ALA A 387 7.74 -13.96 9.74
CA ALA A 387 9.07 -14.26 9.24
C ALA A 387 8.99 -15.35 8.16
N ARG A 388 9.42 -15.03 6.93
CA ARG A 388 9.47 -15.98 5.81
C ARG A 388 10.58 -17.02 6.02
N GLN A 389 10.30 -18.25 5.59
CA GLN A 389 11.29 -19.31 5.42
C GLN A 389 12.50 -18.83 4.59
N THR A 390 13.70 -19.24 4.98
CA THR A 390 14.94 -18.85 4.28
C THR A 390 15.27 -19.75 3.10
N ASN A 391 16.09 -19.25 2.16
CA ASN A 391 16.65 -20.02 1.04
C ASN A 391 15.61 -20.76 0.16
N VAL A 392 14.43 -20.14 -0.02
CA VAL A 392 13.38 -20.66 -0.90
C VAL A 392 13.74 -20.52 -2.38
N THR A 393 13.11 -21.34 -3.23
CA THR A 393 13.33 -21.30 -4.69
C THR A 393 12.96 -19.95 -5.30
N ALA A 394 13.87 -19.33 -6.07
CA ALA A 394 13.67 -18.01 -6.68
C ALA A 394 12.88 -18.02 -8.01
N MET A 395 12.85 -19.14 -8.73
CA MET A 395 12.21 -19.28 -10.04
C MET A 395 11.28 -20.50 -10.08
N MET A 396 10.05 -20.30 -10.55
CA MET A 396 9.01 -21.31 -10.66
C MET A 396 8.85 -21.76 -12.11
N ASN A 397 8.92 -23.07 -12.37
CA ASN A 397 8.73 -23.63 -13.71
C ASN A 397 7.24 -23.69 -14.10
N PRO A 398 6.90 -23.62 -15.40
CA PRO A 398 5.54 -23.75 -15.92
C PRO A 398 4.77 -24.95 -15.35
N GLY A 399 3.51 -24.72 -14.94
CA GLY A 399 2.60 -25.76 -14.47
C GLY A 399 2.92 -26.38 -13.11
N LEU A 400 4.05 -26.01 -12.49
CA LEU A 400 4.43 -26.51 -11.16
C LEU A 400 3.97 -25.56 -10.06
N SER A 401 3.69 -26.16 -8.90
CA SER A 401 3.45 -25.46 -7.65
C SER A 401 4.67 -25.55 -6.73
N TYR A 402 4.85 -24.55 -5.89
CA TYR A 402 5.94 -24.42 -4.92
C TYR A 402 5.34 -24.08 -3.55
N VAL A 403 6.03 -24.42 -2.46
CA VAL A 403 5.56 -24.11 -1.10
C VAL A 403 6.49 -23.12 -0.42
N VAL A 404 5.91 -22.10 0.21
CA VAL A 404 6.65 -21.15 1.06
C VAL A 404 5.96 -21.00 2.41
N SER A 405 6.74 -21.03 3.48
CA SER A 405 6.25 -20.99 4.86
C SER A 405 6.56 -19.64 5.52
N TYR A 406 5.69 -19.22 6.45
CA TYR A 406 5.88 -18.07 7.34
C TYR A 406 5.59 -18.49 8.78
N SER A 407 6.42 -18.06 9.73
CA SER A 407 6.16 -18.19 11.16
C SER A 407 5.82 -16.84 11.79
N TYR A 408 4.95 -16.82 12.78
CA TYR A 408 4.59 -15.63 13.55
C TYR A 408 4.77 -15.93 15.03
N ILE A 409 5.45 -15.04 15.76
CA ILE A 409 5.58 -15.12 17.22
C ILE A 409 4.36 -14.43 17.83
N VAL A 410 3.58 -15.20 18.60
CA VAL A 410 2.29 -14.78 19.16
C VAL A 410 2.33 -14.96 20.68
N PRO A 411 1.90 -14.00 21.52
CA PRO A 411 1.90 -14.17 22.98
C PRO A 411 1.07 -15.37 23.47
N GLN A 412 1.46 -15.99 24.59
CA GLN A 412 0.62 -17.02 25.24
C GLN A 412 -0.74 -16.50 25.71
N SER A 413 -0.90 -15.18 25.87
CA SER A 413 -2.18 -14.56 26.21
C SER A 413 -3.15 -14.43 25.02
N GLU A 414 -2.72 -14.76 23.80
CA GLU A 414 -3.59 -14.75 22.62
C GLU A 414 -4.46 -16.01 22.58
N THR A 415 -5.78 -15.82 22.55
CA THR A 415 -6.79 -16.89 22.51
C THR A 415 -7.68 -16.81 21.27
N ASN A 416 -7.50 -15.80 20.43
CA ASN A 416 -8.21 -15.69 19.15
C ASN A 416 -7.79 -16.83 18.21
N THR A 417 -8.79 -17.52 17.65
CA THR A 417 -8.60 -18.51 16.57
C THR A 417 -8.90 -17.93 15.18
N GLY A 418 -9.38 -16.69 15.11
CA GLY A 418 -9.65 -15.97 13.86
C GLY A 418 -8.72 -14.77 13.70
N PHE A 419 -8.12 -14.64 12.50
CA PHE A 419 -7.18 -13.57 12.17
C PHE A 419 -7.47 -12.97 10.80
N THR A 420 -7.27 -11.66 10.68
CA THR A 420 -7.10 -11.01 9.38
C THR A 420 -5.65 -11.20 8.95
N MET A 421 -5.41 -12.00 7.92
CA MET A 421 -4.11 -12.11 7.29
C MET A 421 -3.98 -11.03 6.22
N LYS A 422 -2.89 -10.28 6.23
CA LYS A 422 -2.51 -9.34 5.16
C LYS A 422 -1.25 -9.83 4.48
N LEU A 423 -1.25 -9.84 3.15
CA LEU A 423 -0.05 -10.01 2.34
C LEU A 423 0.43 -8.62 1.92
N LEU A 424 1.73 -8.38 2.05
CA LEU A 424 2.32 -7.04 1.97
C LEU A 424 3.41 -6.96 0.90
N ASP A 425 3.52 -5.80 0.25
CA ASP A 425 4.68 -5.38 -0.53
C ASP A 425 5.60 -4.50 0.34
N ALA A 426 6.90 -4.77 0.30
CA ALA A 426 7.93 -4.00 1.01
C ALA A 426 8.76 -3.08 0.09
N GLN A 427 8.46 -3.06 -1.21
CA GLN A 427 9.19 -2.30 -2.22
C GLN A 427 8.45 -1.02 -2.63
N ALA A 428 7.14 -1.08 -2.89
CA ALA A 428 6.37 0.06 -3.41
C ALA A 428 6.46 1.34 -2.55
N ALA A 429 6.58 1.22 -1.23
CA ALA A 429 6.69 2.33 -0.29
C ALA A 429 7.91 2.24 0.65
N ALA A 430 8.98 1.56 0.23
CA ALA A 430 10.16 1.29 1.07
C ALA A 430 10.68 2.57 1.78
N PRO A 431 10.99 2.51 3.10
CA PRO A 431 11.14 1.33 3.96
C PRO A 431 9.83 0.81 4.58
N TYR A 432 8.67 1.32 4.16
CA TYR A 432 7.36 0.92 4.67
C TYR A 432 6.72 -0.18 3.81
N MET A 433 5.73 -0.85 4.39
CA MET A 433 4.98 -1.94 3.75
C MET A 433 3.62 -1.45 3.25
N THR A 434 3.02 -2.10 2.26
CA THR A 434 1.68 -1.79 1.73
C THR A 434 0.87 -3.06 1.50
N THR A 435 -0.44 -3.05 1.73
CA THR A 435 -1.27 -4.26 1.58
C THR A 435 -1.54 -4.56 0.11
N ILE A 436 -1.25 -5.78 -0.34
CA ILE A 436 -1.53 -6.26 -1.70
C ILE A 436 -2.62 -7.34 -1.74
N ALA A 437 -2.96 -7.94 -0.60
CA ALA A 437 -4.15 -8.76 -0.40
C ALA A 437 -4.49 -8.80 1.10
N SER A 438 -5.77 -8.96 1.44
CA SER A 438 -6.20 -9.22 2.81
C SER A 438 -7.32 -10.26 2.84
N LEU A 439 -7.34 -11.10 3.86
CA LEU A 439 -8.31 -12.18 4.02
C LEU A 439 -8.59 -12.47 5.49
N GLN A 440 -9.84 -12.80 5.84
CA GLN A 440 -10.19 -13.36 7.15
C GLN A 440 -10.05 -14.88 7.09
N THR A 441 -9.22 -15.44 7.96
CA THR A 441 -8.98 -16.88 8.07
C THR A 441 -9.05 -17.32 9.52
N LYS A 442 -9.13 -18.63 9.74
CA LYS A 442 -9.06 -19.24 11.07
C LYS A 442 -7.86 -20.16 11.15
N VAL A 443 -7.32 -20.27 12.36
CA VAL A 443 -6.42 -21.34 12.75
C VAL A 443 -7.16 -22.66 12.57
N GLN A 444 -6.51 -23.61 11.90
CA GLN A 444 -7.00 -24.98 11.74
C GLN A 444 -6.77 -25.78 13.02
N GLU A 445 -7.75 -26.59 13.37
CA GLU A 445 -7.61 -27.59 14.44
C GLU A 445 -6.85 -28.81 13.89
N GLU A 446 -6.03 -29.44 14.73
CA GLU A 446 -5.34 -30.68 14.36
C GLU A 446 -6.34 -31.85 14.28
N THR A 447 -6.25 -32.64 13.20
CA THR A 447 -7.18 -33.75 12.95
C THR A 447 -6.89 -34.96 13.83
N THR A 448 -7.91 -35.46 14.54
CA THR A 448 -7.82 -36.62 15.44
C THR A 448 -7.63 -37.97 14.74
N ASP A 449 -7.81 -38.02 13.42
CA ASP A 449 -7.98 -39.26 12.65
C ASP A 449 -6.65 -40.01 12.36
N GLY A 450 -5.56 -39.61 13.01
CA GLY A 450 -4.24 -40.27 12.93
C GLY A 450 -3.45 -40.00 11.64
N MET A 451 -4.07 -39.32 10.67
CA MET A 451 -3.43 -38.73 9.50
C MET A 451 -3.12 -37.26 9.80
N ILE A 452 -1.87 -36.87 9.55
CA ILE A 452 -1.30 -35.56 9.86
C ILE A 452 -0.99 -34.88 8.54
N SER A 453 -1.68 -33.78 8.25
CA SER A 453 -1.38 -32.97 7.05
C SER A 453 -0.25 -31.99 7.35
N MET A 454 0.72 -31.98 6.44
CA MET A 454 1.92 -31.15 6.49
C MET A 454 2.28 -30.75 5.05
N TYR A 455 1.43 -29.91 4.46
CA TYR A 455 1.35 -29.60 3.04
C TYR A 455 2.72 -29.34 2.41
N PRO A 456 3.10 -30.06 1.32
CA PRO A 456 2.25 -30.88 0.45
C PRO A 456 2.24 -32.38 0.80
N PHE A 457 2.73 -32.76 1.98
CA PHE A 457 2.75 -34.15 2.43
C PHE A 457 1.55 -34.43 3.35
N ASP A 458 0.99 -35.62 3.23
CA ASP A 458 0.11 -36.21 4.23
C ASP A 458 0.82 -37.43 4.83
N LEU A 459 0.90 -37.49 6.16
CA LEU A 459 1.65 -38.48 6.91
C LEU A 459 0.73 -39.29 7.84
N LYS A 460 0.94 -40.61 7.91
CA LYS A 460 0.31 -41.48 8.89
C LYS A 460 1.37 -42.26 9.65
N PHE A 461 1.32 -42.17 10.98
CA PHE A 461 2.24 -42.86 11.87
C PHE A 461 1.59 -44.17 12.33
N ASN A 462 1.94 -45.28 11.66
CA ASN A 462 1.43 -46.62 11.94
C ASN A 462 2.03 -47.21 13.21
N ASP A 463 3.35 -47.06 13.39
CA ASP A 463 4.08 -47.44 14.59
C ASP A 463 5.27 -46.49 14.82
N VAL A 464 5.57 -46.21 16.10
CA VAL A 464 6.72 -45.42 16.55
C VAL A 464 7.23 -46.03 17.85
N THR A 465 8.37 -46.69 17.79
CA THR A 465 9.03 -47.30 18.97
C THR A 465 10.46 -46.79 19.12
N VAL A 466 11.00 -46.82 20.34
CA VAL A 466 12.40 -46.47 20.61
C VAL A 466 13.11 -47.69 21.17
N ASN A 467 14.18 -48.09 20.49
CA ASN A 467 15.10 -49.12 20.96
C ASN A 467 16.29 -48.47 21.66
N THR A 468 16.77 -49.11 22.72
CA THR A 468 17.99 -48.71 23.44
C THR A 468 19.08 -49.77 23.31
N GLN A 469 20.31 -49.31 23.11
CA GLN A 469 21.50 -50.17 23.11
C GLN A 469 22.61 -49.51 23.91
N THR A 470 23.17 -50.23 24.89
CA THR A 470 24.37 -49.84 25.62
C THR A 470 25.63 -50.18 24.82
N THR A 471 26.62 -49.28 24.86
CA THR A 471 27.96 -49.56 24.35
C THR A 471 28.82 -50.26 25.42
N ALA A 472 29.99 -50.77 25.01
CA ALA A 472 30.98 -51.31 25.96
C ALA A 472 31.51 -50.27 26.96
N ALA A 473 31.33 -48.98 26.69
CA ALA A 473 31.67 -47.87 27.61
C ALA A 473 30.48 -47.45 28.50
N LEU A 474 29.42 -48.27 28.58
CA LEU A 474 28.18 -48.02 29.33
C LEU A 474 27.35 -46.80 28.87
N THR A 475 27.70 -46.16 27.75
CA THR A 475 26.86 -45.10 27.16
C THR A 475 25.63 -45.68 26.47
N TYR A 476 24.49 -45.01 26.63
CA TYR A 476 23.24 -45.39 25.98
C TYR A 476 23.12 -44.76 24.59
N THR A 477 22.70 -45.56 23.62
CA THR A 477 22.31 -45.12 22.28
C THR A 477 20.84 -45.42 22.06
N TYR A 478 20.10 -44.45 21.52
CA TYR A 478 18.67 -44.59 21.22
C TYR A 478 18.46 -44.64 19.70
N LYS A 479 17.59 -45.54 19.24
CA LYS A 479 17.19 -45.67 17.84
C LYS A 479 15.67 -45.62 17.72
N PHE A 480 15.14 -44.66 16.98
CA PHE A 480 13.74 -44.63 16.61
C PHE A 480 13.48 -45.70 15.54
N ARG A 481 12.46 -46.53 15.73
CA ARG A 481 11.87 -47.40 14.70
C ARG A 481 10.53 -46.81 14.32
N LEU A 482 10.35 -46.50 13.05
CA LEU A 482 9.19 -45.81 12.51
C LEU A 482 8.55 -46.70 11.44
N ASP A 483 7.22 -46.80 11.45
CA ASP A 483 6.42 -47.33 10.35
C ASP A 483 5.46 -46.21 9.90
N LEU A 484 5.69 -45.67 8.70
CA LEU A 484 5.02 -44.47 8.20
C LEU A 484 4.32 -44.75 6.86
N ASP A 485 3.15 -44.16 6.62
CA ASP A 485 2.67 -43.93 5.25
C ASP A 485 2.88 -42.44 4.93
N ILE A 486 3.60 -42.14 3.84
CA ILE A 486 3.87 -40.77 3.37
C ILE A 486 3.35 -40.62 1.95
N THR A 487 2.44 -39.68 1.74
CA THR A 487 1.93 -39.31 0.41
C THR A 487 2.28 -37.86 0.12
N GLN A 488 2.87 -37.58 -1.05
CA GLN A 488 3.13 -36.22 -1.53
C GLN A 488 2.12 -35.86 -2.62
N LYS A 489 1.55 -34.65 -2.58
CA LYS A 489 0.66 -34.15 -3.63
C LYS A 489 1.46 -33.89 -4.92
N GLU A 490 0.93 -34.38 -6.05
CA GLU A 490 1.56 -34.26 -7.36
C GLU A 490 1.75 -32.80 -7.79
N ASN A 491 2.76 -32.55 -8.63
CA ASN A 491 3.10 -31.24 -9.19
C ASN A 491 3.41 -30.14 -8.14
N VAL A 492 3.66 -30.51 -6.88
CA VAL A 492 4.18 -29.61 -5.85
C VAL A 492 5.65 -29.88 -5.58
N VAL A 493 6.49 -28.95 -6.02
CA VAL A 493 7.91 -28.87 -5.71
C VAL A 493 8.08 -28.33 -4.29
N VAL A 494 8.92 -28.98 -3.50
CA VAL A 494 9.45 -28.44 -2.24
C VAL A 494 10.97 -28.42 -2.34
N ASP A 495 11.58 -27.40 -1.77
CA ASP A 495 13.04 -27.29 -1.73
C ASP A 495 13.64 -28.06 -0.55
N ASN A 496 14.98 -28.07 -0.47
CA ASN A 496 15.73 -28.76 0.58
C ASN A 496 15.60 -28.09 1.97
N ASN A 497 15.04 -26.88 2.04
CA ASN A 497 14.83 -26.12 3.27
C ASN A 497 13.38 -26.22 3.77
N PHE A 498 12.55 -27.06 3.12
CA PHE A 498 11.21 -27.40 3.58
C PHE A 498 11.21 -27.97 5.00
N SER A 499 10.05 -27.90 5.65
CA SER A 499 9.83 -28.37 7.02
C SER A 499 10.40 -29.77 7.28
N LYS A 500 11.08 -29.88 8.42
CA LYS A 500 11.64 -31.14 8.94
C LYS A 500 10.68 -31.76 9.93
N ILE A 501 10.78 -33.06 10.15
CA ILE A 501 10.12 -33.75 11.26
C ILE A 501 11.15 -34.02 12.33
N LYS A 502 10.94 -33.47 13.53
CA LYS A 502 11.79 -33.68 14.69
C LYS A 502 11.15 -34.65 15.65
N PHE A 503 11.88 -35.70 15.98
CA PHE A 503 11.54 -36.66 17.02
C PHE A 503 12.32 -36.30 18.29
N GLU A 504 11.65 -36.15 19.43
CA GLU A 504 12.25 -35.91 20.74
C GLU A 504 11.81 -37.03 21.70
N ILE A 505 12.79 -37.71 22.31
CA ILE A 505 12.56 -38.70 23.37
C ILE A 505 12.51 -37.92 24.69
N VAL A 506 11.39 -38.00 25.39
CA VAL A 506 11.13 -37.30 26.64
C VAL A 506 11.03 -38.32 27.77
N ASP A 507 11.78 -38.14 28.85
CA ASP A 507 11.71 -39.04 30.00
C ASP A 507 10.48 -38.78 30.90
N SER A 508 10.31 -39.64 31.91
CA SER A 508 9.21 -39.57 32.89
C SER A 508 9.17 -38.28 33.73
N VAL A 509 10.21 -37.44 33.70
CA VAL A 509 10.26 -36.12 34.37
C VAL A 509 10.25 -34.96 33.37
N GLY A 510 9.94 -35.20 32.10
CA GLY A 510 9.73 -34.18 31.07
C GLY A 510 11.00 -33.68 30.37
N ARG A 511 12.15 -34.32 30.57
CA ARG A 511 13.43 -33.90 29.94
C ARG A 511 13.62 -34.57 28.59
N VAL A 512 14.07 -33.81 27.59
CA VAL A 512 14.50 -34.37 26.30
C VAL A 512 15.83 -35.10 26.48
N VAL A 513 15.84 -36.42 26.36
CA VAL A 513 17.03 -37.28 26.55
C VAL A 513 17.73 -37.65 25.25
N GLY A 514 17.10 -37.40 24.10
CA GLY A 514 17.67 -37.54 22.76
C GLY A 514 16.73 -37.01 21.69
N SER A 515 17.25 -36.58 20.54
CA SER A 515 16.44 -36.04 19.45
C SER A 515 16.99 -36.35 18.07
N LYS A 516 16.13 -36.33 17.04
CA LYS A 516 16.54 -36.50 15.64
C LYS A 516 15.65 -35.68 14.71
N ASP A 517 16.29 -34.91 13.84
CA ASP A 517 15.61 -34.25 12.71
C ASP A 517 15.68 -35.17 11.49
N ALA A 518 14.56 -35.26 10.76
CA ALA A 518 14.39 -36.03 9.54
C ALA A 518 13.76 -35.18 8.45
N VAL A 519 14.21 -35.37 7.20
CA VAL A 519 13.75 -34.59 6.03
C VAL A 519 12.74 -35.39 5.21
N LEU A 520 11.87 -34.70 4.48
CA LEU A 520 10.91 -35.33 3.55
C LEU A 520 11.38 -35.33 2.09
N THR A 521 12.46 -34.61 1.79
CA THR A 521 13.07 -34.50 0.47
C THR A 521 14.59 -34.56 0.51
N GLY A 522 15.22 -34.75 -0.66
CA GLY A 522 16.66 -34.90 -0.78
C GLY A 522 17.18 -36.24 -0.26
N THR A 523 18.47 -36.26 0.08
CA THR A 523 19.20 -37.44 0.56
C THR A 523 18.77 -37.81 1.98
N ASN A 524 18.65 -39.11 2.28
CA ASN A 524 18.21 -39.64 3.58
C ASN A 524 16.81 -39.17 4.01
N LYS A 525 15.93 -38.87 3.04
CA LYS A 525 14.53 -38.57 3.33
C LYS A 525 13.79 -39.75 3.96
N LEU A 526 12.78 -39.44 4.77
CA LEU A 526 11.79 -40.40 5.19
C LEU A 526 11.06 -40.98 3.98
N ILE A 527 10.81 -42.28 4.03
CA ILE A 527 10.02 -43.02 3.03
C ILE A 527 8.87 -43.76 3.72
N SER A 528 7.89 -44.21 2.95
CA SER A 528 6.83 -45.08 3.47
C SER A 528 7.36 -46.46 3.86
N GLY A 529 6.76 -47.08 4.86
CA GLY A 529 7.16 -48.35 5.47
C GLY A 529 8.12 -48.20 6.65
N LYS A 530 8.80 -49.30 6.98
CA LYS A 530 9.63 -49.45 8.18
C LYS A 530 11.04 -48.92 7.99
N GLN A 531 11.45 -47.96 8.82
CA GLN A 531 12.79 -47.37 8.83
C GLN A 531 13.31 -47.18 10.25
N THR A 532 14.63 -47.03 10.40
CA THR A 532 15.29 -46.79 11.69
C THR A 532 16.13 -45.51 11.61
N LEU A 533 16.00 -44.64 12.61
CA LEU A 533 16.78 -43.42 12.74
C LEU A 533 17.60 -43.46 14.03
N ASP A 534 18.90 -43.18 13.93
CA ASP A 534 19.76 -42.99 15.11
C ASP A 534 19.47 -41.63 15.76
N ALA A 535 19.19 -41.64 17.06
CA ALA A 535 19.04 -40.43 17.85
C ALA A 535 20.39 -39.73 18.05
N SER A 536 20.34 -38.41 18.12
CA SER A 536 21.47 -37.52 18.40
C SER A 536 21.21 -36.71 19.68
N ASN A 537 22.23 -35.97 20.15
CA ASN A 537 22.14 -35.11 21.33
C ASN A 537 21.65 -35.86 22.58
N ILE A 538 22.26 -37.02 22.85
CA ILE A 538 21.88 -37.88 23.98
C ILE A 538 22.44 -37.27 25.26
N ALA A 539 21.55 -36.94 26.22
CA ALA A 539 21.88 -36.14 27.40
C ALA A 539 22.00 -36.96 28.71
N THR A 540 21.91 -38.29 28.64
CA THR A 540 21.78 -39.15 29.82
C THR A 540 22.68 -40.39 29.78
N ASP A 541 23.52 -40.53 30.81
CA ASP A 541 24.28 -41.76 31.10
C ASP A 541 23.43 -42.88 31.74
N GLN A 542 22.12 -42.67 31.89
CA GLN A 542 21.19 -43.60 32.51
C GLN A 542 19.94 -43.76 31.65
N PHE A 543 19.47 -45.00 31.51
CA PHE A 543 18.18 -45.29 30.88
C PHE A 543 17.04 -44.91 31.83
N SER A 544 16.09 -44.12 31.33
CA SER A 544 14.85 -43.79 32.05
C SER A 544 13.64 -44.35 31.29
N TYR A 545 12.76 -45.02 32.02
CA TYR A 545 11.50 -45.57 31.52
C TYR A 545 10.39 -45.31 32.55
N PRO A 546 9.15 -44.97 32.15
CA PRO A 546 8.69 -44.78 30.77
C PRO A 546 9.31 -43.56 30.08
N PHE A 547 9.40 -43.61 28.76
CA PHE A 547 9.69 -42.47 27.90
C PHE A 547 8.49 -42.19 26.99
N THR A 548 8.42 -40.98 26.45
CA THR A 548 7.42 -40.53 25.49
C THR A 548 8.14 -40.01 24.25
N VAL A 549 7.61 -40.22 23.05
CA VAL A 549 8.13 -39.61 21.81
C VAL A 549 7.23 -38.48 21.39
N ASN A 550 7.73 -37.24 21.45
CA ASN A 550 7.09 -36.10 20.83
C ASN A 550 7.60 -35.96 19.38
N VAL A 551 6.67 -35.73 18.47
CA VAL A 551 6.93 -35.55 17.03
C VAL A 551 6.50 -34.14 16.65
N TYR A 552 7.43 -33.34 16.14
CA TYR A 552 7.21 -31.95 15.76
C TYR A 552 7.44 -31.73 14.26
N GLU A 553 6.65 -30.86 13.64
CA GLU A 553 7.06 -30.13 12.45
C GLU A 553 8.03 -29.03 12.88
N VAL A 554 9.10 -28.82 12.11
CA VAL A 554 10.16 -27.86 12.41
C VAL A 554 10.51 -27.04 11.17
N ILE A 555 10.49 -25.71 11.30
CA ILE A 555 10.70 -24.77 10.19
C ILE A 555 11.78 -23.77 10.58
N ASP A 556 12.82 -23.66 9.74
CA ASP A 556 13.91 -22.70 9.94
C ASP A 556 13.57 -21.35 9.29
N THR A 557 13.45 -20.31 10.13
CA THR A 557 13.08 -18.96 9.71
C THR A 557 14.17 -17.95 10.07
N GLN A 558 14.06 -16.72 9.56
CA GLN A 558 15.03 -15.66 9.86
C GLN A 558 15.12 -15.31 11.36
N SER A 559 14.07 -15.60 12.13
CA SER A 559 13.99 -15.35 13.57
C SER A 559 14.39 -16.55 14.43
N GLY A 560 14.76 -17.68 13.81
CA GLY A 560 15.07 -18.93 14.49
C GLY A 560 14.18 -20.09 14.03
N THR A 561 14.27 -21.21 14.75
CA THR A 561 13.57 -22.45 14.43
C THR A 561 12.20 -22.51 15.11
N ALA A 562 11.14 -22.51 14.31
CA ALA A 562 9.77 -22.71 14.77
C ALA A 562 9.45 -24.21 14.95
N LYS A 563 8.67 -24.56 15.98
CA LYS A 563 8.15 -25.92 16.20
C LYS A 563 6.61 -25.93 16.16
N ARG A 564 6.03 -27.03 15.69
CA ARG A 564 4.60 -27.37 15.75
C ARG A 564 4.49 -28.81 16.26
N LEU A 565 3.79 -29.07 17.37
CA LEU A 565 3.61 -30.44 17.85
C LEU A 565 2.59 -31.18 16.97
N LEU A 566 3.00 -32.28 16.35
CA LEU A 566 2.18 -33.11 15.48
C LEU A 566 1.57 -34.30 16.22
N LYS A 567 2.37 -34.99 17.05
CA LYS A 567 1.94 -36.20 17.77
C LYS A 567 2.78 -36.45 19.01
N THR A 568 2.15 -37.03 20.03
CA THR A 568 2.80 -37.60 21.21
C THR A 568 2.51 -39.10 21.24
N VAL A 569 3.55 -39.93 21.35
CA VAL A 569 3.47 -41.40 21.42
C VAL A 569 4.02 -41.86 22.77
N LYS A 570 3.31 -42.74 23.48
CA LYS A 570 3.66 -43.26 24.81
C LYS A 570 4.07 -44.72 24.74
#